data_AF-A0A929DFU1-F1
#
_entry.id   AF-A0A929DFU1-F1
#
_cell.length_a   1.000
_cell.length_b   1.000
_cell.length_c   1.000
_cell.angle_alpha   90.00
_cell.angle_beta   90.00
_cell.angle_gamma   90.00
#
_symmetry.space_group_name_H-M   'P 1'
#
loop_
_entity.id
_entity.type
_entity.pdbx_description
1 polymer ?
#
loop_
_entity_poly.entity_id
_entity_poly.type
_entity_poly.pdbx_seq_one_letter_code
_entity_poly.pdbx_strand_id
1 'polypeptide(L)'
;MNIKDPDKKLLYLQEFIGLEINISKFIHQTPTQELAERIINEGLEFENHLMHTTDQVSGFDLVELNYFLMIRRNYGQFTIVIIIADELINYLIQIIKDTNIHYSEILSKTLPMCNSEDTPIYILPEQFIKGYFNQITLERILNPKFDPYYRPPTIIENFEFLTKDL
;
A
#
# COMPACT_ATOMS: atom_id res chain seq x y z
N MET A 1 27.75 -12.09 -5.48
CA MET A 1 27.98 -11.25 -4.28
C MET A 1 27.06 -11.79 -3.20
N ASN A 2 27.60 -12.41 -2.16
CA ASN A 2 26.82 -13.18 -1.18
C ASN A 2 26.40 -12.24 -0.04
N ILE A 3 25.17 -11.72 -0.07
CA ILE A 3 24.68 -10.79 0.96
C ILE A 3 24.27 -11.62 2.17
N LYS A 4 25.22 -11.80 3.10
CA LYS A 4 25.01 -12.46 4.41
C LYS A 4 24.76 -11.46 5.54
N ASP A 5 24.49 -10.20 5.24
CA ASP A 5 24.25 -9.16 6.24
C ASP A 5 22.75 -8.80 6.27
N PRO A 6 21.94 -9.49 7.09
CA PRO A 6 20.52 -9.19 7.24
C PRO A 6 20.26 -7.77 7.75
N ASP A 7 21.20 -7.19 8.50
CA ASP A 7 21.08 -5.84 9.05
C ASP A 7 21.14 -4.80 7.91
N LYS A 8 22.02 -5.03 6.93
CA LYS A 8 22.11 -4.17 5.74
C LYS A 8 20.81 -4.12 4.94
N LYS A 9 20.13 -5.25 4.75
CA LYS A 9 18.85 -5.30 4.02
C LYS A 9 17.79 -4.47 4.71
N LEU A 10 17.67 -4.60 6.03
CA LEU A 10 16.69 -3.88 6.83
C LEU A 10 16.94 -2.37 6.78
N LEU A 11 18.20 -1.95 6.89
CA LEU A 11 18.58 -0.54 6.78
C LEU A 11 18.22 0.04 5.41
N TYR A 12 18.49 -0.67 4.32
CA TYR A 12 18.18 -0.20 2.96
C TYR A 12 16.67 -0.10 2.71
N LEU A 13 15.89 -1.06 3.25
CA LEU A 13 14.44 -0.99 3.19
C LEU A 13 13.90 0.17 4.04
N GLN A 14 14.43 0.38 5.24
CA GLN A 14 14.06 1.50 6.12
C GLN A 14 14.33 2.85 5.43
N GLU A 15 15.52 3.03 4.84
CA GLU A 15 15.86 4.20 4.02
C GLU A 15 14.87 4.39 2.87
N PHE A 16 14.47 3.29 2.22
CA PHE A 16 13.52 3.35 1.11
C PHE A 16 12.11 3.70 1.56
N ILE A 17 11.65 3.19 2.71
CA ILE A 17 10.36 3.55 3.30
C ILE A 17 10.36 5.03 3.68
N GLY A 18 11.40 5.49 4.37
CA GLY A 18 11.55 6.87 4.82
C GLY A 18 11.10 7.07 6.27
N LEU A 19 11.63 8.13 6.88
CA LEU A 19 11.45 8.46 8.31
C LEU A 19 10.43 9.57 8.53
N GLU A 20 9.73 10.01 7.49
CA GLU A 20 8.76 11.09 7.58
C GLU A 20 7.64 10.72 8.56
N ILE A 21 7.21 11.72 9.31
CA ILE A 21 6.11 11.67 10.28
C ILE A 21 4.86 12.29 9.64
N ASN A 22 3.68 11.99 10.19
CA ASN A 22 2.37 12.41 9.65
C ASN A 22 2.04 11.80 8.27
N ILE A 23 2.58 10.62 8.01
CA ILE A 23 2.26 9.80 6.84
C ILE A 23 2.03 8.36 7.28
N SER A 24 1.06 7.70 6.66
CA SER A 24 0.80 6.29 6.85
C SER A 24 1.58 5.50 5.82
N LYS A 25 2.38 4.54 6.31
CA LYS A 25 3.27 3.71 5.50
C LYS A 25 2.78 2.28 5.53
N PHE A 26 2.70 1.67 4.37
CA PHE A 26 2.32 0.26 4.23
C PHE A 26 3.33 -0.45 3.36
N ILE A 27 3.49 -1.76 3.62
CA ILE A 27 4.29 -2.64 2.78
C ILE A 27 3.43 -3.81 2.28
N HIS A 28 3.74 -4.27 1.08
CA HIS A 28 3.12 -5.43 0.46
C HIS A 28 4.19 -6.30 -0.21
N GLN A 29 4.13 -7.62 -0.03
CA GLN A 29 5.06 -8.54 -0.67
C GLN A 29 4.47 -9.12 -1.95
N THR A 30 5.29 -9.15 -3.00
CA THR A 30 4.94 -9.75 -4.29
C THR A 30 6.04 -10.71 -4.79
N PRO A 31 5.67 -11.83 -5.44
CA PRO A 31 6.62 -12.88 -5.80
C PRO A 31 7.49 -12.53 -7.01
N THR A 32 7.02 -11.69 -7.93
CA THR A 32 7.68 -11.43 -9.21
C THR A 32 7.89 -9.94 -9.45
N GLN A 33 8.95 -9.64 -10.20
CA GLN A 33 9.25 -8.27 -10.63
C GLN A 33 8.12 -7.74 -11.54
N GLU A 34 7.61 -8.57 -12.45
CA GLU A 34 6.51 -8.22 -13.35
C GLU A 34 5.27 -7.75 -12.58
N LEU A 35 4.89 -8.44 -11.51
CA LEU A 35 3.76 -8.03 -10.68
C LEU A 35 4.08 -6.75 -9.90
N ALA A 36 5.32 -6.57 -9.44
CA ALA A 36 5.73 -5.33 -8.78
C ALA A 36 5.67 -4.12 -9.72
N GLU A 37 6.14 -4.27 -10.96
CA GLU A 37 6.05 -3.26 -12.02
C GLU A 37 4.59 -2.98 -12.40
N ARG A 38 3.75 -4.01 -12.47
CA ARG A 38 2.30 -3.83 -12.68
C ARG A 38 1.68 -2.99 -11.57
N ILE A 39 1.97 -3.29 -10.30
CA ILE A 39 1.45 -2.52 -9.15
C ILE A 39 1.92 -1.06 -9.20
N ILE A 40 3.18 -0.81 -9.58
CA ILE A 40 3.68 0.57 -9.78
C ILE A 40 2.90 1.31 -10.87
N ASN A 41 2.55 0.65 -11.97
CA ASN A 41 1.94 1.30 -13.12
C ASN A 41 0.42 1.43 -13.01
N GLU A 42 -0.22 0.44 -12.40
CA GLU A 42 -1.67 0.23 -12.40
C GLU A 42 -2.30 0.38 -11.02
N GLY A 43 -1.52 0.48 -9.94
CA GLY A 43 -2.02 0.52 -8.57
C GLY A 43 -2.10 -0.86 -7.91
N LEU A 44 -2.44 -0.88 -6.63
CA LEU A 44 -2.55 -2.11 -5.86
C LEU A 44 -4.01 -2.56 -5.76
N GLU A 45 -4.30 -3.75 -6.26
CA GLU A 45 -5.59 -4.42 -6.04
C GLU A 45 -5.67 -4.97 -4.60
N PHE A 46 -6.81 -4.78 -3.94
CA PHE A 46 -7.05 -5.34 -2.60
C PHE A 46 -8.51 -5.73 -2.39
N GLU A 47 -8.72 -6.73 -1.54
CA GLU A 47 -10.04 -7.26 -1.18
C GLU A 47 -10.51 -6.67 0.14
N ASN A 48 -11.74 -6.16 0.19
CA ASN A 48 -12.35 -5.50 1.35
C ASN A 48 -11.58 -4.26 1.84
N HIS A 49 -10.46 -4.46 2.54
CA HIS A 49 -9.69 -3.39 3.18
C HIS A 49 -8.22 -3.47 2.80
N LEU A 50 -7.57 -2.31 2.63
CA LEU A 50 -6.15 -2.23 2.28
C LEU A 50 -5.27 -3.02 3.28
N MET A 51 -5.66 -3.04 4.56
CA MET A 51 -4.97 -3.75 5.63
C MET A 51 -5.04 -5.28 5.54
N HIS A 52 -5.87 -5.84 4.66
CA HIS A 52 -5.92 -7.29 4.44
C HIS A 52 -4.79 -7.77 3.53
N THR A 53 -4.32 -6.92 2.62
CA THR A 53 -3.25 -7.26 1.67
C THR A 53 -1.93 -6.58 2.01
N THR A 54 -1.93 -5.60 2.92
CA THR A 54 -0.76 -4.82 3.31
C THR A 54 -0.51 -4.89 4.81
N ASP A 55 0.73 -4.64 5.20
CA ASP A 55 1.12 -4.46 6.60
C ASP A 55 1.45 -2.97 6.81
N GLN A 56 0.76 -2.31 7.75
CA GLN A 56 1.11 -0.94 8.15
C GLN A 56 2.38 -0.98 9.01
N VAL A 57 3.31 -0.05 8.75
CA VAL A 57 4.60 0.01 9.44
C VAL A 57 4.90 1.42 9.91
N SER A 58 5.65 1.53 11.01
CA SER A 58 6.20 2.80 11.48
C SER A 58 7.25 3.38 10.51
N GLY A 59 7.96 2.48 9.82
CA GLY A 59 9.07 2.80 8.93
C GLY A 59 10.39 3.12 9.63
N PHE A 60 10.44 3.16 10.97
CA PHE A 60 11.67 3.38 11.73
C PHE A 60 12.03 2.23 12.68
N ASP A 61 11.08 1.38 13.05
CA ASP A 61 11.36 0.21 13.89
C ASP A 61 11.89 -0.96 13.04
N LEU A 62 13.19 -1.24 13.14
CA LEU A 62 13.82 -2.35 12.40
C LEU A 62 13.33 -3.73 12.86
N VAL A 63 12.90 -3.87 14.12
CA VAL A 63 12.37 -5.13 14.66
C VAL A 63 11.01 -5.42 14.04
N GLU A 64 10.16 -4.39 13.95
CA GLU A 64 8.87 -4.46 13.23
C GLU A 64 9.07 -4.84 11.76
N LEU A 65 9.95 -4.14 11.05
CA LEU A 65 10.23 -4.43 9.64
C LEU A 65 10.74 -5.87 9.45
N ASN A 66 11.66 -6.32 10.32
CA ASN A 66 12.18 -7.68 10.24
C ASN A 66 11.09 -8.73 10.50
N TYR A 67 10.19 -8.47 11.45
CA TYR A 67 9.05 -9.34 11.72
C TYR A 67 8.16 -9.49 10.48
N PHE A 68 7.75 -8.39 9.84
CA PHE A 68 6.92 -8.44 8.64
C PHE A 68 7.61 -9.12 7.47
N LEU A 69 8.90 -8.82 7.23
CA LEU A 69 9.68 -9.52 6.20
C LEU A 69 9.76 -11.03 6.46
N MET A 70 9.87 -11.44 7.73
CA MET A 70 9.94 -12.86 8.09
C MET A 70 8.61 -13.57 7.86
N ILE A 71 7.49 -13.04 8.38
CA ILE A 71 6.19 -13.71 8.23
C ILE A 71 5.70 -13.70 6.79
N ARG A 72 6.08 -12.68 6.01
CA ARG A 72 5.68 -12.54 4.60
C ARG A 72 6.67 -13.12 3.59
N ARG A 73 7.79 -13.71 4.04
CA ARG A 73 8.87 -14.21 3.15
C ARG A 73 8.40 -15.17 2.06
N ASN A 74 7.33 -15.94 2.33
CA ASN A 74 6.80 -16.92 1.40
C ASN A 74 5.96 -16.30 0.27
N TYR A 75 5.52 -15.05 0.44
CA TYR A 75 4.74 -14.33 -0.58
C TYR A 75 5.61 -13.68 -1.64
N GLY A 76 6.91 -13.50 -1.37
CA GLY A 76 7.82 -12.99 -2.38
C GLY A 76 9.01 -12.20 -1.83
N GLN A 77 9.87 -11.81 -2.76
CA GLN A 77 11.11 -11.09 -2.50
C GLN A 77 11.04 -9.60 -2.85
N PHE A 78 9.94 -9.15 -3.44
CA PHE A 78 9.74 -7.75 -3.82
C PHE A 78 8.78 -7.09 -2.84
N THR A 79 9.25 -6.05 -2.17
CA THR A 79 8.46 -5.29 -1.21
C THR A 79 7.98 -3.99 -1.85
N ILE A 80 6.68 -3.89 -2.11
CA ILE A 80 6.03 -2.64 -2.49
C ILE A 80 5.99 -1.74 -1.27
N VAL A 81 6.34 -0.47 -1.45
CA VAL A 81 6.21 0.58 -0.43
C VAL A 81 5.10 1.54 -0.85
N ILE A 82 4.16 1.74 0.06
CA ILE A 82 2.96 2.54 -0.13
C ILE A 82 2.97 3.64 0.93
N ILE A 83 2.69 4.88 0.52
CA ILE A 83 2.63 6.02 1.43
C ILE A 83 1.38 6.85 1.11
N ILE A 84 0.63 7.15 2.14
CA ILE A 84 -0.58 7.97 2.08
C ILE A 84 -0.48 9.04 3.17
N ALA A 85 -0.69 10.30 2.82
CA ALA A 85 -0.69 11.38 3.80
C ALA A 85 -1.79 11.18 4.85
N ASP A 86 -1.46 11.36 6.13
CA ASP A 86 -2.42 11.19 7.23
C ASP A 86 -3.57 12.20 7.13
N GLU A 87 -3.32 13.40 6.60
CA GLU A 87 -4.36 14.40 6.35
C GLU A 87 -5.48 13.83 5.48
N LEU A 88 -5.15 13.09 4.42
CA LEU A 88 -6.15 12.49 3.54
C LEU A 88 -6.91 11.38 4.26
N ILE A 89 -6.21 10.47 4.96
CA ILE A 89 -6.87 9.39 5.71
C ILE A 89 -7.82 9.98 6.76
N ASN A 90 -7.38 10.99 7.51
CA ASN A 90 -8.20 11.66 8.50
C ASN A 90 -9.42 12.35 7.88
N TYR A 91 -9.24 13.03 6.74
CA TYR A 91 -10.36 13.62 5.99
C TYR A 91 -11.40 12.55 5.59
N LEU A 92 -10.93 11.41 5.07
CA LEU A 92 -11.80 10.31 4.67
C LEU A 92 -12.53 9.69 5.85
N ILE A 93 -11.85 9.47 6.99
CA ILE A 93 -12.46 9.00 8.24
C ILE A 93 -13.58 9.94 8.70
N GLN A 94 -13.41 11.26 8.57
CA GLN A 94 -14.46 12.21 8.93
C GLN A 94 -15.68 12.14 8.01
N ILE A 95 -15.49 11.85 6.71
CA ILE A 95 -16.60 11.69 5.75
C ILE A 95 -17.43 10.45 6.10
N ILE A 96 -16.78 9.34 6.43
CA ILE A 96 -17.44 8.03 6.63
C ILE A 96 -17.90 7.78 8.06
N LYS A 97 -17.70 8.73 8.98
CA LYS A 97 -17.83 8.54 10.44
C LYS A 97 -19.16 7.91 10.91
N ASP A 98 -20.24 8.11 10.15
CA ASP A 98 -21.60 7.62 10.44
C ASP A 98 -22.01 6.46 9.52
N THR A 99 -21.04 5.78 8.89
CA THR A 99 -21.23 4.66 7.97
C THR A 99 -20.38 3.46 8.40
N ASN A 100 -20.64 2.28 7.83
CA ASN A 100 -19.78 1.10 8.02
C ASN A 100 -18.66 0.99 6.97
N ILE A 101 -18.49 2.02 6.13
CA ILE A 101 -17.50 2.05 5.05
C ILE A 101 -16.12 2.32 5.64
N HIS A 102 -15.10 1.61 5.18
CA HIS A 102 -13.71 1.84 5.53
C HIS A 102 -13.06 2.86 4.58
N TYR A 103 -12.14 3.69 5.09
CA TYR A 103 -11.53 4.79 4.31
C TYR A 103 -10.83 4.29 3.04
N SER A 104 -10.28 3.07 3.05
CA SER A 104 -9.60 2.51 1.89
C SER A 104 -10.55 2.23 0.73
N GLU A 105 -11.82 1.91 1.01
CA GLU A 105 -12.83 1.59 -0.01
C GLU A 105 -13.15 2.83 -0.85
N ILE A 106 -13.30 3.99 -0.22
CA ILE A 106 -13.52 5.26 -0.92
C ILE A 106 -12.25 5.82 -1.57
N LEU A 107 -11.07 5.42 -1.09
CA LEU A 107 -9.78 5.84 -1.66
C LEU A 107 -9.49 5.18 -3.02
N SER A 108 -10.25 4.14 -3.40
CA SER A 108 -10.08 3.42 -4.65
C SER A 108 -10.14 4.35 -5.88
N LYS A 109 -9.34 4.08 -6.92
CA LYS A 109 -9.44 4.81 -8.19
C LYS A 109 -10.55 4.30 -9.12
N THR A 110 -11.22 3.22 -8.75
CA THR A 110 -12.39 2.68 -9.44
C THR A 110 -13.50 2.39 -8.45
N LEU A 111 -14.73 2.35 -8.95
CA LEU A 111 -15.83 1.72 -8.23
C LEU A 111 -15.48 0.26 -7.88
N PRO A 112 -16.00 -0.28 -6.77
CA PRO A 112 -15.77 -1.67 -6.41
C PRO A 112 -16.29 -2.60 -7.51
N MET A 113 -15.52 -3.65 -7.77
CA MET A 113 -15.94 -4.77 -8.60
C MET A 113 -16.00 -6.02 -7.74
N CYS A 114 -17.03 -6.86 -7.90
CA CYS A 114 -17.04 -8.14 -7.23
C CYS A 114 -16.14 -9.15 -7.96
N ASN A 115 -15.36 -9.93 -7.21
CA ASN A 115 -14.70 -11.12 -7.74
C ASN A 115 -15.72 -12.28 -7.90
N SER A 116 -15.25 -13.48 -8.27
CA SER A 116 -16.09 -14.67 -8.44
C SER A 116 -16.78 -15.16 -7.17
N GLU A 117 -16.33 -14.72 -6.00
CA GLU A 117 -16.86 -15.07 -4.67
C GLU A 117 -17.71 -13.94 -4.09
N ASP A 118 -18.13 -12.98 -4.92
CA ASP A 118 -18.91 -11.81 -4.52
C ASP A 118 -18.20 -10.91 -3.48
N THR A 119 -16.87 -10.98 -3.44
CA THR A 119 -16.05 -10.13 -2.57
C THR A 119 -15.68 -8.85 -3.31
N PRO A 120 -15.84 -7.66 -2.69
CA PRO A 120 -15.51 -6.40 -3.32
C PRO A 120 -13.99 -6.24 -3.47
N ILE A 121 -13.59 -5.91 -4.70
CA ILE A 121 -12.23 -5.63 -5.15
C ILE A 121 -12.11 -4.13 -5.41
N TYR A 122 -11.04 -3.55 -4.86
CA TYR A 122 -10.70 -2.14 -4.96
C TYR A 122 -9.30 -1.98 -5.53
N ILE A 123 -9.01 -0.80 -6.10
CA ILE A 123 -7.69 -0.49 -6.64
C ILE A 123 -7.16 0.77 -5.99
N LEU A 124 -6.11 0.64 -5.19
CA LEU A 124 -5.39 1.77 -4.63
C LEU A 124 -4.66 2.50 -5.79
N PRO A 125 -4.84 3.84 -5.93
CA PRO A 125 -4.18 4.60 -6.98
C PRO A 125 -2.65 4.45 -6.97
N GLU A 126 -2.05 4.40 -8.17
CA GLU A 126 -0.60 4.22 -8.30
C GLU A 126 0.20 5.37 -7.68
N GLN A 127 -0.40 6.55 -7.54
CA GLN A 127 0.22 7.73 -6.94
C GLN A 127 0.63 7.48 -5.47
N PHE A 128 -0.05 6.59 -4.75
CA PHE A 128 0.34 6.21 -3.39
C PHE A 128 1.45 5.16 -3.34
N ILE A 129 1.81 4.56 -4.48
CA ILE A 129 2.87 3.57 -4.56
C ILE A 129 4.20 4.32 -4.75
N LYS A 130 5.05 4.35 -3.71
CA LYS A 130 6.40 4.94 -3.78
C LYS A 130 7.30 4.18 -4.74
N GLY A 131 7.12 2.86 -4.79
CA GLY A 131 7.88 1.96 -5.63
C GLY A 131 8.03 0.59 -5.00
N TYR A 132 9.04 -0.16 -5.43
CA TYR A 132 9.36 -1.46 -4.84
C TYR A 132 10.85 -1.62 -4.53
N PHE A 133 11.11 -2.48 -3.56
CA PHE A 133 12.43 -2.88 -3.11
C PHE A 133 12.66 -4.36 -3.41
N ASN A 134 13.75 -4.67 -4.11
CA ASN A 134 14.18 -6.04 -4.33
C ASN A 134 15.02 -6.50 -3.13
N GLN A 135 14.50 -7.43 -2.32
CA GLN A 135 15.18 -7.90 -1.11
C GLN A 135 16.46 -8.69 -1.37
N ILE A 136 16.67 -9.17 -2.60
CA ILE A 136 17.88 -9.92 -2.99
C ILE A 136 18.96 -8.98 -3.51
N THR A 137 18.63 -8.10 -4.47
CA THR A 137 19.61 -7.19 -5.08
C THR A 137 19.80 -5.89 -4.29
N LEU A 138 18.89 -5.60 -3.36
CA LEU A 138 18.76 -4.33 -2.64
C LEU A 138 18.48 -3.12 -3.54
N GLU A 139 18.02 -3.37 -4.77
CA GLU A 139 17.62 -2.34 -5.72
C GLU A 139 16.30 -1.70 -5.31
N ARG A 140 16.22 -0.39 -5.56
CA ARG A 140 15.06 0.47 -5.28
C ARG A 140 14.54 0.99 -6.62
N ILE A 141 13.33 0.62 -6.97
CA ILE A 141 12.66 1.15 -8.16
C ILE A 141 11.60 2.13 -7.70
N LEU A 142 11.75 3.38 -8.11
CA LEU A 142 10.84 4.48 -7.77
C LEU A 142 9.72 4.59 -8.80
N ASN A 143 8.51 4.86 -8.33
CA ASN A 143 7.40 5.21 -9.20
C ASN A 143 7.48 6.71 -9.57
N PRO A 144 7.60 7.09 -10.85
CA PRO A 144 7.66 8.49 -11.26
C PRO A 144 6.36 9.27 -11.02
N LYS A 145 5.24 8.57 -10.81
CA LYS A 145 3.93 9.17 -10.50
C LYS A 145 3.66 9.33 -9.00
N PHE A 146 4.63 8.93 -8.15
CA PHE A 146 4.43 8.92 -6.70
C PHE A 146 4.11 10.33 -6.16
N ASP A 147 2.98 10.44 -5.49
CA ASP A 147 2.50 11.61 -4.77
C ASP A 147 1.68 11.15 -3.54
N PRO A 148 2.25 11.20 -2.32
CA PRO A 148 1.54 10.77 -1.12
C PRO A 148 0.39 11.70 -0.72
N TYR A 149 0.33 12.90 -1.30
CA TYR A 149 -0.74 13.89 -1.08
C TYR A 149 -1.80 13.86 -2.19
N TYR A 150 -1.70 12.92 -3.14
CA TYR A 150 -2.66 12.77 -4.21
C TYR A 150 -4.08 12.64 -3.67
N ARG A 151 -5.02 13.37 -4.28
CA ARG A 151 -6.44 13.28 -3.94
C ARG A 151 -7.20 12.68 -5.13
N PRO A 152 -7.62 11.41 -5.05
CA PRO A 152 -8.37 10.79 -6.13
C PRO A 152 -9.66 11.57 -6.42
N PRO A 153 -9.94 11.93 -7.68
CA PRO A 153 -11.20 12.61 -8.04
C PRO A 153 -12.42 11.71 -7.82
N THR A 154 -12.22 10.40 -7.68
CA THR A 154 -13.24 9.36 -7.48
C THR A 154 -13.78 9.27 -6.07
N ILE A 155 -13.20 9.98 -5.08
CA ILE A 155 -13.62 9.88 -3.68
C ILE A 155 -15.13 10.09 -3.50
N ILE A 156 -15.68 11.14 -4.11
CA ILE A 156 -17.11 11.48 -3.98
C ILE A 156 -17.97 10.41 -4.65
N GLU A 157 -17.62 10.01 -5.87
CA GLU A 157 -18.35 8.99 -6.63
C GLU A 157 -18.37 7.64 -5.90
N ASN A 158 -17.24 7.22 -5.32
CA ASN A 158 -17.15 5.98 -4.54
C ASN A 158 -17.99 6.06 -3.26
N PHE A 159 -17.93 7.19 -2.54
CA PHE A 159 -18.71 7.38 -1.33
C PHE A 159 -20.21 7.34 -1.63
N GLU A 160 -20.66 8.05 -2.67
CA GLU A 160 -22.05 8.01 -3.11
C GLU A 160 -22.45 6.58 -3.49
N PHE A 161 -21.63 5.86 -4.27
CA PHE A 161 -21.92 4.48 -4.65
C PHE A 161 -22.11 3.55 -3.44
N LEU A 162 -21.18 3.60 -2.48
CA LEU A 162 -21.19 2.72 -1.30
C LEU A 162 -22.29 3.06 -0.29
N THR A 163 -22.92 4.23 -0.41
CA THR A 163 -23.99 4.70 0.50
C THR A 163 -25.39 4.61 -0.12
N LYS A 164 -25.55 4.18 -1.38
CA LYS A 164 -26.85 4.16 -2.08
C LYS A 164 -27.94 3.34 -1.37
N ASP A 165 -27.54 2.32 -0.62
CA ASP A 165 -28.45 1.35 0.01
C ASP A 165 -28.39 1.39 1.56
N LEU A 166 -27.72 2.39 2.14
CA LEU A 166 -27.69 2.65 3.59
C LEU A 166 -28.91 3.47 4.04
#